data_AF-A0A9D1X547-F1
#
_entry.id   AF-A0A9D1X547-F1
#
_cell.length_a   1.000
_cell.length_b   1.000
_cell.length_c   1.000
_cell.angle_alpha   90.00
_cell.angle_beta   90.00
_cell.angle_gamma   90.00
#
_symmetry.space_group_name_H-M   'P 1'
#
loop_
_entity.id
_entity.type
_entity.pdbx_description
1 polymer ?
#
loop_
_entity_poly.entity_id
_entity_poly.type
_entity_poly.pdbx_seq_one_letter_code
_entity_poly.pdbx_strand_id
1 'polypeptide(L)'
;GRQIFVTGHPEYDVVTLDQEYRRDLAKGMDNVPFPQGYYKDDNPDLGPVKSWRCHANTLYTNWLNYYVYQMTPYISEEIKNLK
;
A
#
# COMPACT_ATOMS: atom_id res chain seq x y z
N GLY A 1 4.73 -13.28 -16.65
CA GLY A 1 3.48 -12.53 -16.90
C GLY A 1 3.78 -11.05 -16.81
N ARG A 2 3.15 -10.22 -17.65
CA ARG A 2 3.45 -8.78 -17.78
C ARG A 2 2.47 -7.87 -17.01
N GLN A 3 1.45 -8.47 -16.40
CA GLN A 3 0.39 -7.78 -15.67
C GLN A 3 0.34 -8.32 -14.24
N ILE A 4 0.25 -7.41 -13.27
CA ILE A 4 0.13 -7.71 -11.84
C ILE A 4 -1.11 -6.95 -11.36
N PHE A 5 -1.98 -7.63 -10.63
CA PHE A 5 -3.19 -7.05 -10.07
C PHE A 5 -3.14 -7.15 -8.55
N VAL A 6 -3.39 -6.04 -7.88
CA VAL A 6 -3.44 -5.93 -6.41
C VAL A 6 -4.80 -5.35 -6.06
N THR A 7 -5.56 -6.07 -5.24
CA THR A 7 -6.94 -5.69 -4.86
C THR A 7 -7.03 -4.98 -3.51
N GLY A 8 -5.92 -4.94 -2.77
CA GLY A 8 -5.80 -4.19 -1.51
C GLY A 8 -4.86 -3.00 -1.64
N HIS A 9 -4.57 -2.37 -0.51
CA HIS A 9 -3.76 -1.16 -0.43
C HIS A 9 -2.45 -1.36 0.36
N PRO A 10 -1.48 -2.13 -0.16
CA PRO A 10 -0.20 -2.34 0.52
C PRO A 10 0.61 -1.05 0.70
N GLU A 11 0.33 -0.01 -0.07
CA GLU A 11 0.97 1.30 -0.02
C GLU A 11 0.54 2.17 1.16
N TYR A 12 -0.57 1.84 1.82
CA TYR A 12 -1.15 2.69 2.87
C TYR A 12 -0.17 2.91 4.01
N ASP A 13 -0.12 4.16 4.47
CA ASP A 13 0.57 4.46 5.71
C ASP A 13 -0.27 4.04 6.91
N VAL A 14 0.38 3.94 8.07
CA VAL A 14 -0.21 3.42 9.30
C VAL A 14 -1.46 4.18 9.68
N VAL A 15 -1.55 5.48 9.36
CA VAL A 15 -2.65 6.36 9.77
C VAL A 15 -3.80 6.46 8.75
N THR A 16 -3.65 5.90 7.55
CA THR A 16 -4.60 6.12 6.45
C THR A 16 -5.99 5.55 6.78
N LEU A 17 -6.06 4.31 7.27
CA LEU A 17 -7.34 3.69 7.66
C LEU A 17 -7.98 4.36 8.88
N ASP A 18 -7.19 4.84 9.85
CA ASP A 18 -7.69 5.60 11.01
C ASP A 18 -8.34 6.90 10.57
N GLN A 19 -7.71 7.63 9.64
CA GLN A 19 -8.28 8.85 9.07
C GLN A 19 -9.58 8.59 8.31
N GLU A 20 -9.65 7.53 7.51
CA GLU A 20 -10.88 7.13 6.82
C GLU A 20 -11.99 6.80 7.82
N TYR A 21 -11.68 5.95 8.81
CA TYR A 21 -12.62 5.54 9.84
C TYR A 21 -13.18 6.74 10.63
N ARG A 22 -12.30 7.64 11.11
CA ARG A 22 -12.72 8.84 11.87
C ARG A 22 -13.49 9.83 10.99
N ARG A 23 -13.07 10.03 9.75
CA ARG A 23 -13.74 10.91 8.79
C ARG A 23 -15.17 10.43 8.53
N ASP A 24 -15.36 9.14 8.33
CA ASP A 24 -16.67 8.60 7.94
C ASP A 24 -17.61 8.52 9.16
N LEU A 25 -17.09 8.26 10.37
CA LEU A 25 -17.84 8.45 11.61
C LEU A 25 -18.27 9.91 11.82
N ALA A 26 -17.37 10.87 11.57
CA ALA A 26 -17.67 12.30 11.72
C ALA A 26 -18.74 12.80 10.74
N LYS A 27 -18.92 12.12 9.60
CA LYS A 27 -19.99 12.39 8.63
C LYS A 27 -21.35 11.83 9.05
N GLY A 28 -21.43 11.08 10.16
CA GLY A 28 -22.66 10.44 10.61
C GLY A 28 -23.10 9.28 9.72
N MET A 29 -22.15 8.57 9.09
CA MET A 29 -22.48 7.38 8.32
C MET A 29 -22.81 6.23 9.27
N ASP A 30 -23.99 5.64 9.14
CA ASP A 30 -24.46 4.57 10.04
C ASP A 30 -23.80 3.21 9.78
N ASN A 31 -23.06 3.06 8.67
CA ASN A 31 -22.52 1.79 8.20
C ASN A 31 -20.99 1.78 8.01
N VAL A 32 -20.25 2.55 8.82
CA VAL A 32 -18.77 2.54 8.77
C VAL A 32 -18.24 1.21 9.32
N PRO A 33 -17.60 0.37 8.49
CA PRO A 33 -17.06 -0.89 8.96
C PRO A 33 -15.88 -0.66 9.91
N PHE A 34 -15.82 -1.42 11.00
CA PHE A 34 -14.68 -1.39 11.91
C PHE A 34 -13.43 -1.99 11.23
N PRO A 35 -12.26 -1.30 11.24
CA PRO A 35 -11.02 -1.81 10.67
C PRO A 35 -10.50 -3.03 11.47
N GLN A 36 -10.75 -4.24 10.96
CA GLN A 36 -10.35 -5.49 11.64
C GLN A 36 -8.83 -5.68 11.62
N GLY A 37 -8.25 -6.04 12.77
CA GLY A 37 -6.82 -6.32 12.89
C GLY A 37 -5.91 -5.11 12.66
N TYR A 38 -6.49 -3.90 12.68
CA TYR A 38 -5.79 -2.64 12.45
C TYR A 38 -5.44 -1.95 13.76
N TYR A 39 -6.33 -1.94 14.75
CA TYR A 39 -6.06 -1.36 16.07
C TYR A 39 -5.53 -2.40 17.05
N LYS A 40 -4.72 -1.97 18.01
CA LYS A 40 -4.30 -2.84 19.10
C LYS A 40 -5.51 -3.22 19.96
N ASP A 41 -5.68 -4.51 20.18
CA ASP A 41 -6.79 -5.08 20.98
C ASP A 41 -8.18 -4.58 20.52
N ASP A 42 -8.35 -4.32 19.21
CA ASP A 42 -9.55 -3.74 18.59
C ASP A 42 -10.01 -2.42 19.24
N ASN A 43 -9.08 -1.65 19.82
CA ASN A 43 -9.39 -0.37 20.45
C ASN A 43 -8.78 0.81 19.66
N PRO A 44 -9.60 1.67 19.03
CA PRO A 44 -9.15 2.87 18.31
C PRO A 44 -8.33 3.86 19.13
N ASP A 45 -8.49 3.87 20.46
CA ASP A 45 -7.74 4.76 21.36
C ASP A 45 -6.32 4.25 21.65
N LEU A 46 -6.06 2.96 21.45
CA LEU A 46 -4.73 2.36 21.59
C LEU A 46 -3.86 2.54 20.33
N GLY A 47 -4.46 3.06 19.26
CA GLY A 47 -3.79 3.37 18.00
C GLY A 47 -3.55 2.17 17.08
N PRO A 48 -3.17 2.44 15.82
CA PRO A 48 -3.02 1.42 14.79
C PRO A 48 -1.71 0.61 14.91
N VAL A 49 -1.78 -0.66 14.52
CA VAL A 49 -0.67 -1.61 14.46
C VAL A 49 -0.20 -1.77 13.02
N LYS A 50 1.07 -1.45 12.74
CA LYS A 50 1.65 -1.58 11.40
C LYS A 50 2.05 -3.03 11.08
N SER A 51 1.13 -3.84 10.59
CA SER A 51 1.36 -5.27 10.31
C SER A 51 1.73 -5.60 8.85
N TRP A 52 1.39 -4.74 7.88
CA TRP A 52 1.52 -5.05 6.43
C TRP A 52 2.80 -4.56 5.75
N ARG A 53 3.62 -3.72 6.41
CA ARG A 53 4.78 -3.04 5.79
C ARG A 53 5.79 -4.00 5.16
N CYS A 54 6.08 -5.13 5.80
CA CYS A 54 7.05 -6.10 5.31
C CYS A 54 6.62 -6.72 3.97
N HIS A 55 5.34 -7.06 3.84
CA HIS A 55 4.76 -7.63 2.62
C HIS A 55 4.69 -6.57 1.50
N ALA A 56 4.32 -5.34 1.83
CA ALA A 56 4.33 -4.24 0.87
C ALA A 56 5.73 -3.98 0.30
N ASN A 57 6.75 -3.87 1.16
CA ASN A 57 8.13 -3.69 0.71
C ASN A 57 8.58 -4.84 -0.20
N THR A 58 8.28 -6.08 0.17
CA THR A 58 8.64 -7.27 -0.62
C THR A 58 7.98 -7.25 -1.99
N LEU A 59 6.70 -6.86 -2.06
CA LEU A 59 5.98 -6.73 -3.33
C LEU A 59 6.65 -5.73 -4.27
N TYR A 60 6.92 -4.50 -3.79
CA TYR A 60 7.56 -3.46 -4.60
C TYR A 60 8.99 -3.81 -5.00
N THR A 61 9.79 -4.39 -4.09
CA THR A 61 11.15 -4.83 -4.40
C THR A 61 11.16 -5.94 -5.45
N ASN A 62 10.30 -6.95 -5.32
CA ASN A 62 10.22 -8.03 -6.28
C ASN A 62 9.72 -7.56 -7.64
N TRP A 63 8.74 -6.66 -7.64
CA TRP A 63 8.22 -6.07 -8.87
C TRP A 63 9.29 -5.30 -9.64
N LEU A 64 10.00 -4.39 -8.98
CA LEU A 64 11.06 -3.61 -9.63
C LEU A 64 12.19 -4.51 -10.15
N ASN A 65 12.65 -5.46 -9.33
CA ASN A 65 13.83 -6.25 -9.67
C ASN A 65 13.54 -7.29 -10.75
N TYR A 66 12.47 -8.08 -10.60
CA TYR A 66 12.25 -9.26 -11.43
C TYR A 66 11.30 -9.01 -12.60
N TYR A 67 10.42 -8.01 -12.51
CA TYR A 67 9.41 -7.75 -13.55
C TYR A 67 9.71 -6.51 -14.38
N VAL A 68 10.37 -5.49 -13.81
CA VAL A 68 10.71 -4.26 -14.53
C VAL A 68 12.16 -4.30 -15.02
N TYR A 69 13.12 -4.40 -14.10
CA TYR A 69 14.55 -4.24 -14.42
C TYR A 69 15.10 -5.38 -15.27
N GLN A 70 14.90 -6.64 -14.85
CA GLN A 70 15.42 -7.80 -15.59
C GLN A 70 14.75 -8.02 -16.95
N MET A 71 13.56 -7.46 -17.16
CA MET A 71 12.79 -7.62 -18.41
C MET A 71 12.99 -6.45 -19.38
N THR A 72 13.69 -5.38 -18.97
CA THR A 72 13.93 -4.21 -19.80
C THR A 72 15.40 -4.22 -20.26
N PRO A 73 15.69 -4.40 -21.56
CA PRO A 73 17.06 -4.27 -22.05
C PRO A 73 17.55 -2.84 -21.79
N TYR A 74 18.68 -2.71 -21.11
CA TYR A 74 19.31 -1.41 -20.88
C TYR A 74 19.96 -0.93 -22.19
N ILE A 75 19.31 0.02 -22.87
CA ILE A 75 19.83 0.61 -24.12
C ILE A 75 20.36 2.02 -23.80
N SER A 76 21.68 2.16 -23.76
CA SER A 76 22.37 3.41 -23.41
C SER A 76 22.09 4.57 -24.38
N GLU A 77 21.76 4.28 -25.64
CA GLU A 77 21.47 5.29 -26.67
C GLU A 77 20.15 6.04 -26.40
N GLU A 78 19.11 5.37 -25.88
CA GLU A 78 17.80 6.00 -25.62
C GLU A 78 17.87 7.04 -24.48
N ILE A 79 18.72 6.79 -23.48
CA ILE A 79 18.90 7.67 -22.32
C ILE A 79 19.61 8.98 -22.70
N LYS A 80 20.49 8.95 -23.71
CA LYS A 80 21.19 10.17 -24.17
C LYS A 80 20.26 11.16 -24.88
N ASN A 81 19.18 10.69 -25.49
CA ASN A 81 18.21 11.52 -26.23
C ASN A 81 17.10 12.11 -25.35
N LEU A 82 17.08 11.81 -24.05
CA LEU A 82 16.14 12.36 -23.06
C LEU A 82 16.70 13.58 -22.31
N LYS A 83 17.94 13.99 -22.59
CA LYS A 83 18.59 15.20 -22.05
C LYS A 83 18.58 16.31 -23.10
#